data_AF-A0A9P5SI11-F1
#
_entry.id   AF-A0A9P5SI11-F1
#
_cell.length_a   1.000
_cell.length_b   1.000
_cell.length_c   1.000
_cell.angle_alpha   90.00
_cell.angle_beta   90.00
_cell.angle_gamma   90.00
#
_symmetry.space_group_name_H-M   'P 1'
#
loop_
_entity.id
_entity.type
_entity.pdbx_description
1 polymer ?
#
loop_
_entity_poly.entity_id
_entity_poly.type
_entity_poly.pdbx_seq_one_letter_code
_entity_poly.pdbx_strand_id
1 'polypeptide(L)'
;MPTSTVTKRLFVFDFDWTLIEADSDHWIMFNLGKEFCEGKEEEFKELQWTDLQEELLGKMFDKGITTQDIVESLQRIPFTPEIITALRMMKANGAELCIISDANTFYIDTILKASHKDIVLARSNLLLEKAIKANPELVKAHVIYWDAPPAVLAATQSIFNIPASTSVPAPVATPFISL
;
A
#
# COMPACT_ATOMS: atom_id res chain seq x y z
N MET A 1 24.64 -30.03 -2.84
CA MET A 1 23.41 -29.54 -3.51
C MET A 1 23.66 -28.08 -3.87
N PRO A 2 23.32 -27.61 -5.08
CA PRO A 2 23.49 -26.19 -5.38
C PRO A 2 22.54 -25.40 -4.47
N THR A 3 23.13 -24.61 -3.57
CA THR A 3 22.43 -23.54 -2.86
C THR A 3 21.89 -22.59 -3.90
N SER A 4 20.59 -22.64 -4.14
CA SER A 4 19.86 -21.59 -4.82
C SER A 4 20.10 -20.29 -4.04
N THR A 5 21.05 -19.49 -4.50
CA THR A 5 21.15 -18.09 -4.07
C THR A 5 19.90 -17.42 -4.61
N VAL A 6 18.87 -17.29 -3.77
CA VAL A 6 17.69 -16.49 -4.11
C VAL A 6 18.21 -15.08 -4.36
N THR A 7 18.33 -14.73 -5.64
CA THR A 7 18.69 -13.39 -6.06
C THR A 7 17.50 -12.52 -5.71
N LYS A 8 17.66 -11.63 -4.72
CA LYS A 8 16.67 -10.58 -4.46
C LYS A 8 16.46 -9.78 -5.74
N ARG A 9 15.21 -9.62 -6.14
CA ARG A 9 14.82 -8.84 -7.33
C ARG A 9 13.96 -7.67 -6.89
N LEU A 10 14.25 -6.49 -7.40
CA LEU A 10 13.41 -5.30 -7.27
C LEU A 10 12.65 -5.10 -8.57
N PHE A 11 11.33 -4.98 -8.49
CA PHE A 11 10.49 -4.53 -9.59
C PHE A 11 10.01 -3.11 -9.27
N VAL A 12 10.21 -2.21 -10.23
CA VAL A 12 9.80 -0.81 -10.12
C VAL A 12 8.71 -0.57 -11.15
N PHE A 13 7.61 0.03 -10.71
CA PHE A 13 6.46 0.36 -11.56
C PHE A 13 6.20 1.85 -11.52
N ASP A 14 5.76 2.39 -12.66
CA ASP A 14 4.93 3.59 -12.67
C ASP A 14 3.52 3.22 -12.17
N PHE A 15 2.62 4.20 -11.98
CA PHE A 15 1.30 3.99 -11.40
C PHE A 15 0.17 4.13 -12.42
N ASP A 16 -0.10 5.35 -12.87
CA ASP A 16 -1.17 5.64 -13.83
C ASP A 16 -0.87 4.98 -15.18
N TRP A 17 -1.90 4.42 -15.82
CA TRP A 17 -1.79 3.60 -17.04
C TRP A 17 -0.79 2.42 -16.98
N THR A 18 -0.31 2.06 -15.79
CA THR A 18 0.66 0.97 -15.57
C THR A 18 0.13 -0.06 -14.59
N LEU A 19 -0.12 0.35 -13.35
CA LEU A 19 -0.72 -0.52 -12.33
C LEU A 19 -2.25 -0.45 -12.36
N ILE A 20 -2.80 0.71 -12.69
CA ILE A 20 -4.23 0.94 -12.87
C ILE A 20 -4.56 1.27 -14.32
N GLU A 21 -5.78 0.94 -14.75
CA GLU A 21 -6.26 1.21 -16.12
C GLU A 21 -6.88 2.62 -16.23
N ALA A 22 -6.24 3.60 -15.63
CA ALA A 22 -6.68 5.00 -15.65
C ALA A 22 -5.53 5.96 -15.37
N ASP A 23 -5.73 7.20 -15.82
CA ASP A 23 -5.10 8.39 -15.22
C ASP A 23 -5.92 8.78 -13.98
N SER A 24 -5.26 8.90 -12.82
CA SER A 24 -5.93 9.05 -11.54
C SER A 24 -6.56 10.43 -11.33
N ASP A 25 -5.93 11.49 -11.87
CA ASP A 25 -6.47 12.84 -11.87
C ASP A 25 -7.71 12.93 -12.79
N HIS A 26 -7.59 12.43 -14.01
CA HIS A 26 -8.69 12.37 -14.97
C HIS A 26 -9.86 11.56 -14.43
N TRP A 27 -9.60 10.46 -13.71
CA TRP A 27 -10.64 9.66 -13.08
C TRP A 27 -11.47 10.50 -12.09
N ILE A 28 -10.82 11.30 -11.24
CA ILE A 28 -11.51 12.18 -10.29
C ILE A 28 -12.33 13.23 -11.05
N MET A 29 -11.74 13.88 -12.04
CA MET A 29 -12.41 14.91 -12.81
C MET A 29 -13.61 14.37 -13.58
N PHE A 30 -13.49 13.19 -14.18
CA PHE A 30 -14.59 12.56 -14.90
C PHE A 30 -15.76 12.17 -14.00
N ASN A 31 -15.47 11.63 -12.81
CA ASN A 31 -16.50 11.10 -11.90
C ASN A 31 -17.15 12.17 -11.01
N LEU A 32 -16.40 13.20 -10.62
CA LEU A 32 -16.84 14.18 -9.60
C LEU A 32 -16.74 15.64 -10.07
N GLY A 33 -15.85 15.93 -11.02
CA GLY A 33 -15.52 17.30 -11.44
C GLY A 33 -15.98 17.68 -12.85
N LYS A 34 -16.84 16.87 -13.47
CA LYS A 34 -17.18 16.97 -14.91
C LYS A 34 -17.67 18.37 -15.29
N GLU A 35 -18.52 18.97 -14.45
CA GLU A 35 -19.06 20.32 -14.68
C GLU A 35 -17.99 21.43 -14.69
N PHE A 36 -16.82 21.20 -14.09
CA PHE A 36 -15.72 22.17 -14.10
C PHE A 36 -14.82 22.03 -15.31
N CYS A 37 -14.79 20.84 -15.92
CA CYS A 37 -13.85 20.49 -16.98
C CYS A 37 -14.46 20.55 -18.39
N GLU A 38 -15.76 20.31 -18.53
CA GLU A 38 -16.42 20.29 -19.84
C GLU A 38 -16.27 21.62 -20.60
N GLY A 39 -15.70 21.55 -21.81
CA GLY A 39 -15.61 22.69 -22.73
C GLY A 39 -14.50 23.69 -22.41
N LYS A 40 -13.59 23.37 -21.48
CA LYS A 40 -12.45 24.23 -21.09
C LYS A 40 -11.10 23.66 -21.49
N GLU A 41 -11.09 22.68 -22.40
CA GLU A 41 -9.88 21.94 -22.78
C GLU A 41 -8.80 22.86 -23.37
N GLU A 42 -9.18 23.94 -24.06
CA GLU A 42 -8.23 24.93 -24.59
C GLU A 42 -7.67 25.85 -23.50
N GLU A 43 -8.46 26.23 -22.50
CA GLU A 43 -8.01 27.06 -21.37
C GLU A 43 -6.99 26.29 -20.51
N PHE A 44 -7.15 24.98 -20.41
CA PHE A 44 -6.28 24.11 -19.62
C PHE A 44 -4.88 23.92 -20.22
N LYS A 45 -4.71 24.13 -21.53
CA LYS A 45 -3.40 23.97 -22.19
C LYS A 45 -2.37 25.03 -21.77
N GLU A 46 -2.82 26.18 -21.28
CA GLU A 46 -1.93 27.27 -20.88
C GLU A 46 -1.49 27.18 -19.40
N LEU A 47 -2.08 26.27 -18.62
CA LEU A 47 -1.81 26.12 -17.19
C LEU A 47 -0.81 24.98 -16.92
N GLN A 48 -0.01 25.13 -15.85
CA GLN A 48 0.71 24.00 -15.30
C GLN A 48 -0.29 23.00 -14.73
N TRP A 49 -0.10 21.72 -15.05
CA TRP A 49 -1.07 20.67 -14.71
C TRP A 49 -1.42 20.63 -13.22
N THR A 50 -0.41 20.72 -12.34
CA THR A 50 -0.61 20.67 -10.89
C THR A 50 -1.44 21.86 -10.39
N ASP A 51 -1.21 23.06 -10.92
CA ASP A 51 -1.99 24.25 -10.55
C ASP A 51 -3.45 24.11 -10.99
N LEU A 52 -3.67 23.55 -12.19
CA LEU A 52 -5.00 23.23 -12.68
C LEU A 52 -5.70 22.20 -11.77
N GLN A 53 -5.01 21.14 -11.36
CA GLN A 53 -5.57 20.14 -10.43
C GLN A 53 -5.96 20.78 -9.09
N GLU A 54 -5.10 21.65 -8.53
CA GLU A 54 -5.40 22.38 -7.29
C GLU A 54 -6.66 23.25 -7.44
N GLU A 55 -6.77 24.01 -8.54
CA GLU A 55 -7.93 24.87 -8.80
C GLU A 55 -9.23 24.06 -8.96
N LEU A 56 -9.18 22.95 -9.71
CA LEU A 56 -10.34 22.10 -9.94
C LEU A 56 -10.81 21.41 -8.65
N LEU A 57 -9.87 20.90 -7.85
CA LEU A 57 -10.18 20.31 -6.54
C LEU A 57 -10.78 21.35 -5.60
N GLY A 58 -10.29 22.60 -5.62
CA GLY A 58 -10.88 23.70 -4.86
C GLY A 58 -12.34 23.97 -5.26
N LYS A 59 -12.62 24.07 -6.56
CA LYS A 59 -13.99 24.28 -7.08
C LYS A 59 -14.93 23.12 -6.71
N MET A 60 -14.44 21.89 -6.77
CA MET A 60 -15.19 20.72 -6.34
C MET A 60 -15.54 20.81 -4.85
N PHE A 61 -14.58 21.19 -4.01
CA PHE A 61 -14.79 21.33 -2.58
C PHE A 61 -15.80 22.43 -2.24
N ASP A 62 -15.71 23.60 -2.91
CA ASP A 62 -16.67 24.70 -2.75
C ASP A 62 -18.12 24.31 -3.09
N LYS A 63 -18.27 23.28 -3.93
CA LYS A 63 -19.56 22.70 -4.34
C LYS A 63 -20.04 21.58 -3.45
N GLY A 64 -19.30 21.27 -2.39
CA GLY A 64 -19.65 20.29 -1.38
C GLY A 64 -19.14 18.88 -1.64
N ILE A 65 -18.29 18.68 -2.66
CA ILE A 65 -17.59 17.39 -2.83
C ILE A 65 -16.61 17.22 -1.67
N THR A 66 -16.74 16.12 -0.96
CA THR A 66 -15.94 15.83 0.22
C THR A 66 -14.72 14.98 -0.13
N THR A 67 -13.73 14.96 0.76
CA THR A 67 -12.62 14.00 0.67
C THR A 67 -13.11 12.56 0.64
N GLN A 68 -14.23 12.25 1.31
CA GLN A 68 -14.80 10.92 1.32
C GLN A 68 -15.36 10.53 -0.06
N ASP A 69 -15.97 11.45 -0.79
CA ASP A 69 -16.44 11.21 -2.16
C ASP A 69 -15.26 10.90 -3.10
N ILE A 70 -14.14 11.63 -2.94
CA ILE A 70 -12.89 11.36 -3.66
C ILE A 70 -12.38 9.95 -3.32
N VAL A 71 -12.31 9.59 -2.04
CA VAL A 71 -11.90 8.25 -1.60
C VAL A 71 -12.78 7.16 -2.22
N GLU A 72 -14.10 7.32 -2.19
CA GLU A 72 -15.05 6.35 -2.77
C GLU A 72 -14.94 6.26 -4.29
N SER A 73 -14.60 7.37 -4.97
CA SER A 73 -14.28 7.37 -6.40
C SER A 73 -13.01 6.58 -6.70
N LEU A 74 -11.91 6.87 -5.99
CA LEU A 74 -10.61 6.21 -6.17
C LEU A 74 -10.67 4.71 -5.92
N GLN A 75 -11.44 4.27 -4.91
CA GLN A 75 -11.62 2.85 -4.60
C GLN A 75 -12.31 2.04 -5.70
N ARG A 76 -12.94 2.72 -6.67
CA ARG A 76 -13.60 2.09 -7.83
C ARG A 76 -12.70 2.02 -9.06
N ILE A 77 -11.49 2.58 -9.01
CA ILE A 77 -10.52 2.49 -10.10
C ILE A 77 -10.16 1.00 -10.32
N PRO A 78 -10.28 0.50 -11.56
CA PRO A 78 -10.01 -0.89 -11.85
C PRO A 78 -8.50 -1.18 -11.92
N PHE A 79 -8.13 -2.33 -11.34
CA PHE A 79 -6.91 -3.05 -11.67
C PHE A 79 -7.26 -4.17 -12.64
N THR A 80 -6.37 -4.48 -13.58
CA THR A 80 -6.52 -5.72 -14.37
C THR A 80 -6.22 -6.95 -13.50
N PRO A 81 -6.97 -8.05 -13.66
CA PRO A 81 -6.67 -9.32 -13.00
C PRO A 81 -5.24 -9.80 -13.22
N GLU A 82 -4.67 -9.51 -14.39
CA GLU A 82 -3.32 -9.86 -14.81
C GLU A 82 -2.27 -9.13 -13.98
N ILE A 83 -2.40 -7.81 -13.79
CA ILE A 83 -1.50 -7.02 -12.94
C ILE A 83 -1.55 -7.51 -11.49
N ILE A 84 -2.76 -7.74 -10.95
CA ILE A 84 -2.92 -8.30 -9.60
C ILE A 84 -2.19 -9.64 -9.48
N THR A 85 -2.34 -10.51 -10.49
CA THR A 85 -1.71 -11.83 -10.52
C THR A 85 -0.18 -11.70 -10.58
N ALA A 86 0.35 -10.83 -11.44
CA ALA A 86 1.78 -10.59 -11.57
C ALA A 86 2.40 -10.07 -10.26
N LEU A 87 1.78 -9.05 -9.63
CA LEU A 87 2.25 -8.50 -8.35
C LEU A 87 2.27 -9.55 -7.23
N ARG A 88 1.23 -10.40 -7.17
CA ARG A 88 1.16 -11.53 -6.22
C ARG A 88 2.26 -12.56 -6.47
N MET A 89 2.52 -12.91 -7.74
CA MET A 89 3.58 -13.84 -8.11
C MET A 89 4.97 -13.29 -7.74
N MET A 90 5.24 -12.02 -8.03
CA MET A 90 6.50 -11.38 -7.65
C MET A 90 6.72 -11.41 -6.15
N LYS A 91 5.72 -11.01 -5.36
CA LYS A 91 5.78 -11.05 -3.88
C LYS A 91 5.96 -12.47 -3.34
N ALA A 92 5.24 -13.46 -3.88
CA ALA A 92 5.36 -14.86 -3.48
C ALA A 92 6.75 -15.46 -3.76
N ASN A 93 7.48 -14.89 -4.73
CA ASN A 93 8.85 -15.30 -5.08
C ASN A 93 9.93 -14.43 -4.42
N GLY A 94 9.58 -13.64 -3.40
CA GLY A 94 10.54 -12.87 -2.60
C GLY A 94 11.09 -11.62 -3.30
N ALA A 95 10.37 -11.10 -4.29
CA ALA A 95 10.71 -9.83 -4.92
C ALA A 95 10.26 -8.63 -4.06
N GLU A 96 11.04 -7.56 -4.12
CA GLU A 96 10.68 -6.24 -3.60
C GLU A 96 9.94 -5.48 -4.71
N LEU A 97 8.89 -4.75 -4.33
CA LEU A 97 8.05 -3.95 -5.24
C LEU A 97 8.17 -2.49 -4.85
N CYS A 98 8.42 -1.62 -5.82
CA CYS A 98 8.53 -0.18 -5.64
C CYS A 98 7.68 0.53 -6.70
N ILE A 99 7.09 1.65 -6.31
CA ILE A 99 6.39 2.55 -7.22
C ILE A 99 7.19 3.84 -7.31
N ILE A 100 7.46 4.30 -8.53
CA ILE A 100 8.00 5.62 -8.83
C ILE A 100 7.04 6.24 -9.83
N SER A 101 6.27 7.22 -9.38
CA SER A 101 5.25 7.88 -10.18
C SER A 101 5.16 9.36 -9.77
N ASP A 102 4.74 10.20 -10.71
CA ASP A 102 4.37 11.60 -10.49
C ASP A 102 2.89 11.77 -10.12
N ALA A 103 2.12 10.68 -10.08
CA ALA A 103 0.74 10.68 -9.60
C ALA A 103 0.62 11.10 -8.13
N ASN A 104 -0.56 11.60 -7.77
CA ASN A 104 -0.83 12.12 -6.44
C ASN A 104 -0.65 11.04 -5.35
N THR A 105 0.22 11.32 -4.36
CA THR A 105 0.52 10.37 -3.26
C THR A 105 -0.73 9.95 -2.49
N PHE A 106 -1.67 10.87 -2.24
CA PHE A 106 -2.93 10.55 -1.58
C PHE A 106 -3.78 9.57 -2.41
N TYR A 107 -3.74 9.70 -3.74
CA TYR A 107 -4.47 8.79 -4.63
C TYR A 107 -3.85 7.41 -4.65
N ILE A 108 -2.52 7.32 -4.82
CA ILE A 108 -1.78 6.07 -4.78
C ILE A 108 -2.07 5.31 -3.47
N ASP A 109 -1.91 5.97 -2.32
CA ASP A 109 -2.15 5.39 -0.99
C ASP A 109 -3.60 4.87 -0.85
N THR A 110 -4.57 5.65 -1.35
CA THR A 110 -6.00 5.33 -1.26
C THR A 110 -6.39 4.16 -2.17
N ILE A 111 -5.91 4.14 -3.42
CA ILE A 111 -6.23 3.13 -4.42
C ILE A 111 -5.57 1.80 -4.07
N LEU A 112 -4.28 1.82 -3.72
CA LEU A 112 -3.58 0.61 -3.31
C LEU A 112 -4.09 0.09 -1.97
N LYS A 113 -4.90 0.88 -1.24
CA LYS A 113 -5.27 0.67 0.15
C LYS A 113 -4.08 0.05 0.84
N ALA A 114 -2.95 0.79 0.92
CA ALA A 114 -1.78 0.37 1.68
C ALA A 114 -2.32 -0.25 2.97
N SER A 115 -2.22 -1.58 3.06
CA SER A 115 -3.15 -2.26 3.92
C SER A 115 -2.83 -1.82 5.33
N HIS A 116 -3.81 -1.28 6.06
CA HIS A 116 -3.73 -1.14 7.52
C HIS A 116 -3.56 -2.51 8.24
N LYS A 117 -3.27 -3.59 7.50
CA LYS A 117 -2.85 -4.90 7.95
C LYS A 117 -1.33 -5.01 8.15
N ASP A 118 -0.58 -3.94 7.89
CA ASP A 118 0.79 -3.88 8.36
C ASP A 118 0.76 -3.96 9.89
N ILE A 119 1.52 -4.89 10.44
CA ILE A 119 1.56 -5.17 11.87
C ILE A 119 2.95 -4.83 12.37
N VAL A 120 3.01 -3.97 13.39
CA VAL A 120 4.25 -3.67 14.11
C VAL A 120 4.25 -4.47 15.40
N LEU A 121 5.16 -5.43 15.52
CA LEU A 121 5.38 -6.17 16.77
C LEU A 121 6.40 -5.41 17.63
N ALA A 122 5.92 -4.60 18.57
CA ALA A 122 6.77 -3.80 19.45
C ALA A 122 6.98 -4.53 20.78
N ARG A 123 8.23 -4.86 21.11
CA ARG A 123 8.53 -5.43 22.43
C ARG A 123 8.38 -4.38 23.52
N SER A 124 7.67 -4.74 24.58
CA SER A 124 7.43 -3.82 25.69
C SER A 124 8.71 -3.41 26.41
N ASN A 125 8.70 -2.19 26.96
CA ASN A 125 9.76 -1.49 27.68
C ASN A 125 11.00 -1.15 26.85
N LEU A 126 10.94 -1.24 25.51
CA LEU A 126 12.04 -0.91 24.61
C LEU A 126 11.80 0.36 23.79
N LEU A 127 12.85 0.78 23.07
CA LEU A 127 12.88 2.05 22.34
C LEU A 127 11.77 2.19 21.30
N LEU A 128 11.40 1.09 20.63
CA LEU A 128 10.36 1.12 19.60
C LEU A 128 8.98 1.44 20.19
N GLU A 129 8.61 0.84 21.33
CA GLU A 129 7.36 1.19 22.02
C GLU A 129 7.36 2.67 22.45
N LYS A 130 8.47 3.15 23.01
CA LYS A 130 8.58 4.55 23.44
C LYS A 130 8.42 5.52 22.27
N ALA A 131 9.03 5.22 21.13
CA ALA A 131 8.95 6.04 19.92
C ALA A 131 7.52 6.05 19.32
N ILE A 132 6.87 4.88 19.27
CA ILE A 132 5.49 4.74 18.81
C ILE A 132 4.53 5.50 19.72
N LYS A 133 4.67 5.34 21.05
CA LYS A 133 3.81 6.03 22.02
C LYS A 133 4.01 7.54 22.04
N ALA A 134 5.20 8.02 21.68
CA ALA A 134 5.49 9.45 21.59
C ALA A 134 4.90 10.10 20.33
N ASN A 135 4.72 9.34 19.24
CA ASN A 135 4.24 9.85 17.95
C ASN A 135 3.29 8.83 17.27
N PRO A 136 2.12 8.52 17.87
CA PRO A 136 1.22 7.47 17.39
C PRO A 136 0.68 7.74 15.97
N GLU A 137 0.56 9.00 15.58
CA GLU A 137 0.11 9.45 14.25
C GLU A 137 1.07 9.07 13.11
N LEU A 138 2.35 8.80 13.42
CA LEU A 138 3.34 8.38 12.43
C LEU A 138 3.22 6.88 12.07
N VAL A 139 2.42 6.11 12.83
CA VAL A 139 2.27 4.67 12.63
C VAL A 139 0.94 4.35 11.97
N LYS A 140 0.96 4.13 10.65
CA LYS A 140 -0.22 3.76 9.85
C LYS A 140 -0.62 2.27 9.95
N ALA A 141 -0.05 1.53 10.91
CA ALA A 141 -0.08 0.08 11.05
C ALA A 141 -0.67 -0.38 12.41
N HIS A 142 -1.22 -1.59 12.48
CA HIS A 142 -1.69 -2.17 13.74
C HIS A 142 -0.50 -2.57 14.63
N VAL A 143 -0.37 -1.95 15.80
CA VAL A 143 0.73 -2.25 16.72
C VAL A 143 0.30 -3.31 17.72
N ILE A 144 1.05 -4.42 17.77
CA ILE A 144 0.91 -5.46 18.78
C ILE A 144 2.11 -5.35 19.72
N TYR A 145 1.84 -4.98 20.97
CA TYR A 145 2.85 -4.97 22.02
C TYR A 145 3.00 -6.36 22.64
N TRP A 146 4.23 -6.78 22.93
CA TRP A 146 4.48 -8.11 23.49
C TRP A 146 5.63 -8.13 24.50
N ASP A 147 5.47 -8.96 25.55
CA ASP A 147 6.42 -9.03 26.67
C ASP A 147 7.36 -10.24 26.59
N ALA A 148 6.89 -11.36 26.03
CA ALA A 148 7.62 -12.62 25.96
C ALA A 148 7.41 -13.37 24.62
N PRO A 149 8.38 -14.21 24.19
CA PRO A 149 8.31 -14.92 22.89
C PRO A 149 7.01 -15.71 22.62
N PRO A 150 6.36 -16.38 23.60
CA PRO A 150 5.10 -17.07 23.36
C PRO A 150 3.96 -16.14 22.90
N ALA A 151 3.97 -14.87 23.31
CA ALA A 151 2.97 -13.89 22.89
C ALA A 151 3.10 -13.54 21.41
N VAL A 152 4.32 -13.56 20.85
CA VAL A 152 4.56 -13.36 19.41
C VAL A 152 3.97 -14.52 18.60
N LEU A 153 4.15 -15.76 19.09
CA LEU A 153 3.58 -16.94 18.44
C LEU A 153 2.04 -16.90 18.47
N ALA A 154 1.45 -16.58 19.61
CA ALA A 154 0.00 -16.45 19.75
C ALA A 154 -0.58 -15.32 18.88
N ALA A 155 0.08 -14.16 18.83
CA ALA A 155 -0.30 -13.07 17.95
C ALA A 155 -0.25 -13.51 16.49
N THR A 156 0.85 -14.16 16.07
CA THR A 156 1.02 -14.68 14.70
C THR A 156 -0.06 -15.71 14.35
N GLN A 157 -0.37 -16.62 15.27
CA GLN A 157 -1.44 -17.61 15.08
C GLN A 157 -2.80 -16.93 14.91
N SER A 158 -3.10 -15.90 15.72
CA SER A 158 -4.33 -15.12 15.61
C SER A 158 -4.41 -14.34 14.29
N ILE A 159 -3.30 -13.75 13.84
CA ILE A 159 -3.24 -12.97 12.58
C ILE A 159 -3.59 -13.84 11.37
N PHE A 160 -3.16 -15.10 11.38
CA PHE A 160 -3.32 -16.03 10.26
C PHE A 160 -4.43 -17.07 10.47
N ASN A 161 -5.25 -16.94 11.51
CA ASN A 161 -6.28 -17.93 11.88
C ASN A 161 -5.74 -19.36 12.01
N ILE A 162 -4.54 -19.52 12.57
CA ILE A 162 -3.88 -20.82 12.79
C ILE A 162 -4.28 -21.34 14.18
N PRO A 163 -4.79 -22.59 14.31
CA PRO A 163 -5.10 -23.18 15.61
C PRO A 163 -3.87 -23.30 16.52
N ALA A 164 -4.04 -23.06 17.82
CA ALA A 164 -2.96 -23.18 18.80
C ALA A 164 -2.37 -24.60 18.91
N SER A 165 -3.12 -25.63 18.48
CA SER A 165 -2.72 -27.04 18.50
C SER A 165 -1.84 -27.45 17.32
N THR A 166 -1.61 -26.57 16.34
CA THR A 166 -0.76 -26.87 15.19
C THR A 166 0.69 -26.86 15.65
N SER A 167 1.31 -28.04 15.77
CA SER A 167 2.72 -28.16 16.15
C SER A 167 3.57 -27.36 15.16
N VAL A 168 4.38 -26.44 15.67
CA VAL A 168 5.46 -25.82 14.88
C VAL A 168 6.29 -26.98 14.30
N PRO A 169 6.51 -27.07 12.98
CA PRO A 169 7.41 -28.07 12.43
C PRO A 169 8.73 -27.97 13.19
N ALA A 170 9.21 -29.09 13.74
CA ALA A 170 10.49 -29.10 14.42
C ALA A 170 11.53 -28.46 13.48
N PRO A 171 12.42 -27.58 13.99
CA PRO A 171 13.51 -27.08 13.17
C PRO A 171 14.22 -28.30 12.59
N VAL A 172 14.29 -28.39 11.27
CA VAL A 172 15.05 -29.45 10.61
C VAL A 172 16.47 -29.26 11.10
N ALA A 173 16.91 -30.12 12.03
CA ALA A 173 18.27 -30.17 12.48
C ALA A 173 19.09 -30.55 11.25
N THR A 174 19.68 -29.56 10.58
CA THR A 174 20.71 -29.83 9.59
C THR A 174 21.85 -30.50 10.34
N PRO A 175 22.14 -31.79 10.10
CA PRO A 175 23.36 -32.36 10.64
C PRO A 175 24.49 -31.64 9.94
N PHE A 176 25.47 -31.19 10.71
CA PHE A 176 26.78 -30.84 10.19
C PHE A 176 27.22 -31.90 9.19
N ILE A 177 27.48 -31.50 7.95
CA ILE A 177 28.36 -32.26 7.07
C ILE A 177 29.64 -31.43 6.98
N SER A 178 30.69 -31.92 7.64
CA SER A 178 32.05 -31.53 7.32
C SER A 178 32.41 -32.08 5.93
N LEU A 179 32.65 -31.18 4.99
CA LEU A 179 33.85 -31.07 4.15
C LEU A 179 33.69 -29.83 3.27
#